data_AF-A7SGJ1-F1
#
_entry.id   AF-A7SGJ1-F1
#
_cell.length_a   1.000
_cell.length_b   1.000
_cell.length_c   1.000
_cell.angle_alpha   90.00
_cell.angle_beta   90.00
_cell.angle_gamma   90.00
#
_symmetry.space_group_name_H-M   'P 1'
#
loop_
_entity.id
_entity.type
_entity.pdbx_description
1 polymer ?
#
loop_
_entity_poly.entity_id
_entity_poly.type
_entity_poly.pdbx_seq_one_letter_code
_entity_poly.pdbx_strand_id
1 'polypeptide(L)'
;MAVVLFALFRLLEFLMLVIFTKGTCSNSGSQQALHVNITCEKYLDVYVDGETMLTGVQGVHSILIDSSSHVMAVKCKGAEGGWRGMIVGDGVLTDESWRCTKHKEAGWHMTTFDDRDWPSAVSYAINIGSVFPWGVKEGVSSEAQFIWTSDNRNDKEIYCRRTLYSPCIENGFKDKSLSNAILGIVSVTSATECGLKCGQMDSCVSFNIEYKTSSKLCELNGARAVTSSIDLVSRPGYQYYEIAKAGY
;
A
#
# COMPACT_ATOMS: atom_id res chain seq x y z
N MET A 1 -7.13 -32.51 -48.12
CA MET A 1 -6.21 -32.14 -47.03
C MET A 1 -6.22 -30.64 -46.67
N ALA A 2 -6.49 -29.72 -47.60
CA ALA A 2 -6.44 -28.26 -47.31
C ALA A 2 -7.64 -27.70 -46.50
N VAL A 3 -8.81 -28.34 -46.54
CA VAL A 3 -10.03 -27.82 -45.87
C VAL A 3 -10.04 -28.06 -44.36
N VAL A 4 -9.38 -29.12 -43.89
CA VAL A 4 -9.28 -29.46 -42.46
C VAL A 4 -8.29 -28.53 -41.74
N LEU A 5 -7.25 -28.05 -42.44
CA LEU A 5 -6.24 -27.14 -41.89
C LEU A 5 -6.80 -25.72 -41.65
N PHE A 6 -7.74 -25.27 -42.50
CA PHE A 6 -8.42 -23.97 -42.33
C PHE A 6 -9.42 -23.96 -41.16
N ALA A 7 -10.04 -25.10 -40.84
CA ALA A 7 -10.95 -25.22 -39.70
C ALA A 7 -10.19 -25.21 -38.36
N LEU A 8 -9.00 -25.83 -38.31
CA LEU A 8 -8.12 -25.81 -37.13
C LEU A 8 -7.52 -24.41 -36.87
N PHE A 9 -7.24 -23.62 -37.91
CA PHE A 9 -6.77 -22.24 -37.74
C PHE A 9 -7.87 -21.29 -37.22
N ARG A 10 -9.13 -21.47 -37.64
CA ARG A 10 -10.25 -20.64 -37.14
C ARG A 10 -10.73 -21.02 -35.73
N LEU A 11 -10.51 -22.25 -35.29
CA LEU A 11 -10.75 -22.67 -33.90
C LEU A 11 -9.67 -22.14 -32.95
N LEU A 12 -8.43 -21.92 -33.41
CA LEU A 12 -7.38 -21.25 -32.61
C LEU A 12 -7.60 -19.74 -32.48
N GLU A 13 -8.15 -19.06 -33.50
CA GLU A 13 -8.52 -17.63 -33.38
C GLU A 13 -9.71 -17.41 -32.44
N PHE A 14 -10.66 -18.36 -32.36
CA PHE A 14 -11.78 -18.28 -31.42
C PHE A 14 -11.41 -18.69 -29.99
N LEU A 15 -10.40 -19.55 -29.77
CA LEU A 15 -9.88 -19.85 -28.42
C LEU A 15 -8.96 -18.75 -27.88
N MET A 16 -8.31 -17.95 -28.73
CA MET A 16 -7.56 -16.76 -28.30
C MET A 16 -8.47 -15.56 -27.99
N LEU A 17 -9.76 -15.64 -28.32
CA LEU A 17 -10.75 -14.60 -28.02
C LEU A 17 -11.53 -14.84 -26.71
N VAL A 18 -11.15 -15.88 -25.95
CA VAL A 18 -11.67 -16.14 -24.60
C VAL A 18 -10.47 -16.30 -23.67
N ILE A 19 -9.89 -15.17 -23.27
CA ILE A 19 -9.40 -14.75 -21.94
C ILE A 19 -8.59 -13.45 -22.18
N PHE A 20 -9.26 -12.44 -22.72
CA PHE A 20 -9.06 -11.09 -22.23
C PHE A 20 -10.44 -10.61 -21.82
N THR A 21 -11.00 -11.27 -20.79
CA THR A 21 -11.80 -10.50 -19.85
C THR A 21 -10.88 -9.34 -19.50
N LYS A 22 -11.27 -8.11 -19.87
CA LYS A 22 -10.72 -6.92 -19.23
C LYS A 22 -10.61 -7.30 -17.76
N GLY A 23 -9.40 -7.45 -17.25
CA GLY A 23 -9.21 -7.67 -15.83
C GLY A 23 -9.77 -6.42 -15.20
N THR A 24 -11.06 -6.45 -14.84
CA THR A 24 -11.68 -5.41 -14.07
C THR A 24 -10.90 -5.46 -12.79
N CYS A 25 -10.09 -4.43 -12.56
CA CYS A 25 -9.34 -4.34 -11.34
C CYS A 25 -10.39 -4.18 -10.24
N SER A 26 -10.69 -5.26 -9.53
CA SER A 26 -11.54 -5.23 -8.36
C SER A 26 -10.65 -4.83 -7.18
N ASN A 27 -11.12 -3.90 -6.35
CA ASN A 27 -10.58 -3.66 -5.01
C ASN A 27 -10.88 -4.89 -4.11
N SER A 28 -10.37 -6.05 -4.49
CA SER A 28 -10.63 -7.34 -3.87
C SER A 28 -9.68 -7.56 -2.71
N GLY A 29 -9.68 -6.61 -1.75
CA GLY A 29 -8.91 -6.66 -0.51
C GLY A 29 -7.51 -7.27 -0.60
N SER A 30 -7.02 -7.82 0.51
CA SER A 30 -5.81 -8.63 0.56
C SER A 30 -5.95 -9.85 -0.35
N GLN A 31 -4.92 -10.20 -1.11
CA GLN A 31 -5.00 -11.33 -2.05
C GLN A 31 -4.93 -12.69 -1.34
N GLN A 32 -4.39 -12.71 -0.12
CA GLN A 32 -4.23 -13.89 0.73
C GLN A 32 -4.41 -13.50 2.19
N ALA A 33 -4.58 -14.52 3.05
CA ALA A 33 -4.59 -14.30 4.47
C ALA A 33 -3.20 -13.85 4.97
N LEU A 34 -3.17 -12.90 5.91
CA LEU A 34 -1.95 -12.30 6.45
C LEU A 34 -1.82 -12.67 7.92
N HIS A 35 -0.74 -13.38 8.25
CA HIS A 35 -0.31 -13.53 9.63
C HIS A 35 0.43 -12.28 10.05
N VAL A 36 -0.03 -11.62 11.10
CA VAL A 36 0.61 -10.41 11.62
C VAL A 36 0.90 -10.54 13.10
N ASN A 37 2.08 -10.05 13.50
CA ASN A 37 2.49 -9.91 14.88
C ASN A 37 2.55 -8.42 15.23
N ILE A 38 1.80 -8.05 16.26
CA ILE A 38 1.60 -6.65 16.62
C ILE A 38 1.82 -6.43 18.10
N THR A 39 2.45 -5.31 18.44
CA THR A 39 2.49 -4.82 19.82
C THR A 39 2.39 -3.31 19.87
N CYS A 40 1.81 -2.85 20.97
CA CYS A 40 1.85 -1.48 21.46
C CYS A 40 2.42 -1.53 22.89
N GLU A 41 2.74 -0.38 23.47
CA GLU A 41 3.28 -0.35 24.83
C GLU A 41 2.24 -0.69 25.91
N LYS A 42 1.08 -0.02 25.95
CA LYS A 42 0.15 -0.11 27.10
C LYS A 42 -1.24 -0.62 26.77
N TYR A 43 -1.87 -0.13 25.72
CA TYR A 43 -3.17 -0.65 25.29
C TYR A 43 -3.23 -0.73 23.79
N LEU A 44 -3.58 -1.92 23.30
CA LEU A 44 -3.75 -2.21 21.90
C LEU A 44 -5.19 -2.64 21.63
N ASP A 45 -5.86 -1.92 20.73
CA ASP A 45 -7.06 -2.39 20.06
C ASP A 45 -6.76 -2.53 18.56
N VAL A 46 -7.15 -3.65 17.95
CA VAL A 46 -6.96 -3.92 16.52
C VAL A 46 -8.29 -4.23 15.88
N TYR A 47 -8.52 -3.63 14.72
CA TYR A 47 -9.71 -3.80 13.91
C TYR A 47 -9.30 -4.16 12.49
N VAL A 48 -10.09 -5.03 11.86
CA VAL A 48 -9.98 -5.35 10.43
C VAL A 48 -11.35 -5.11 9.83
N ASP A 49 -11.43 -4.23 8.84
CA ASP A 49 -12.67 -3.86 8.15
C ASP A 49 -13.82 -3.42 9.07
N GLY A 50 -13.48 -2.93 10.25
CA GLY A 50 -14.41 -2.51 11.30
C GLY A 50 -14.76 -3.59 12.33
N GLU A 51 -14.40 -4.85 12.09
CA GLU A 51 -14.52 -5.94 13.06
C GLU A 51 -13.38 -5.90 14.08
N THR A 52 -13.69 -6.22 15.35
CA THR A 52 -12.68 -6.19 16.43
C THR A 52 -11.90 -7.51 16.46
N MET A 53 -10.58 -7.42 16.28
CA MET A 53 -9.68 -8.57 16.36
C MET A 53 -9.07 -8.73 17.77
N LEU A 54 -8.63 -7.61 18.35
CA LEU A 54 -8.05 -7.54 19.69
C LEU A 54 -8.58 -6.31 20.42
N THR A 55 -8.75 -6.39 21.74
CA THR A 55 -9.07 -5.21 22.56
C THR A 55 -8.38 -5.23 23.91
N GLY A 56 -7.83 -4.09 24.32
CA GLY A 56 -7.25 -3.85 25.63
C GLY A 56 -6.02 -4.70 25.95
N VAL A 57 -5.35 -5.28 24.95
CA VAL A 57 -4.22 -6.21 25.18
C VAL A 57 -2.88 -5.49 25.32
N GLN A 58 -1.91 -6.21 25.89
CA GLN A 58 -0.52 -5.79 26.09
C GLN A 58 0.43 -6.90 25.64
N GLY A 59 1.65 -6.52 25.24
CA GLY A 59 2.64 -7.44 24.68
C GLY A 59 2.42 -7.74 23.20
N VAL A 60 3.24 -8.63 22.65
CA VAL A 60 3.14 -9.09 21.26
C VAL A 60 1.98 -10.09 21.15
N HIS A 61 1.08 -9.84 20.20
CA HIS A 61 -0.01 -10.74 19.85
C HIS A 61 0.01 -11.05 18.37
N SER A 62 -0.33 -12.29 18.05
CA SER A 62 -0.49 -12.77 16.67
C SER A 62 -1.96 -12.77 16.31
N ILE A 63 -2.30 -12.25 15.12
CA ILE A 63 -3.63 -12.42 14.53
C ILE A 63 -3.50 -12.91 13.10
N LEU A 64 -4.55 -13.58 12.63
CA LEU A 64 -4.72 -13.93 11.23
C LEU A 64 -5.75 -12.97 10.64
N ILE A 65 -5.34 -12.23 9.61
CA ILE A 65 -6.22 -11.39 8.81
C ILE A 65 -6.63 -12.20 7.60
N ASP A 66 -7.93 -12.33 7.33
CA ASP A 66 -8.40 -13.11 6.20
C ASP A 66 -8.04 -12.46 4.86
N SER A 67 -8.07 -13.28 3.80
CA SER A 67 -8.03 -12.75 2.44
C SER A 67 -9.26 -11.89 2.16
N SER A 68 -9.16 -10.98 1.20
CA SER A 68 -10.18 -9.99 0.84
C SER A 68 -10.43 -8.90 1.88
N SER A 69 -9.58 -8.77 2.91
CA SER A 69 -9.65 -7.68 3.86
C SER A 69 -9.08 -6.37 3.30
N HIS A 70 -9.68 -5.23 3.63
CA HIS A 70 -9.35 -3.95 3.00
C HIS A 70 -8.50 -3.05 3.86
N VAL A 71 -8.79 -2.99 5.15
CA VAL A 71 -8.19 -2.03 6.08
C VAL A 71 -7.86 -2.70 7.40
N MET A 72 -6.63 -2.51 7.85
CA MET A 72 -6.24 -2.72 9.24
C MET A 72 -6.23 -1.37 9.96
N ALA A 73 -6.90 -1.31 11.10
CA ALA A 73 -7.00 -0.14 11.94
C ALA A 73 -6.52 -0.47 13.35
N VAL A 74 -5.66 0.38 13.90
CA VAL A 74 -5.03 0.15 15.21
C VAL A 74 -5.19 1.37 16.08
N LYS A 75 -5.65 1.16 17.31
CA LYS A 75 -5.59 2.16 18.36
C LYS A 75 -4.51 1.72 19.34
N CYS A 76 -3.54 2.58 19.56
CA CYS A 76 -2.42 2.30 20.43
C CYS A 76 -2.28 3.42 21.46
N LYS A 77 -2.20 3.04 22.74
CA LYS A 77 -1.90 3.93 23.85
C LYS A 77 -0.51 3.60 24.39
N GLY A 78 0.37 4.59 24.38
CA GLY A 78 1.72 4.43 24.91
C GLY A 78 1.78 4.48 26.43
N ALA A 79 2.93 4.13 26.99
CA ALA A 79 3.22 4.27 28.41
C ALA A 79 3.25 5.76 28.84
N GLU A 80 3.12 6.00 30.14
CA GLU A 80 3.32 7.33 30.70
C GLU A 80 4.82 7.63 30.79
N GLY A 81 5.23 8.83 30.37
CA GLY A 81 6.62 9.29 30.43
C GLY A 81 7.58 8.51 29.52
N GLY A 82 7.86 9.01 28.32
CA GLY A 82 8.83 8.40 27.42
C GLY A 82 8.48 8.55 25.94
N TRP A 83 9.30 7.90 25.12
CA TRP A 83 9.06 7.72 23.69
C TRP A 83 8.04 6.62 23.48
N ARG A 84 7.11 6.81 22.53
CA ARG A 84 6.07 5.83 22.19
C ARG A 84 6.31 5.19 20.83
N GLY A 85 5.98 3.91 20.73
CA GLY A 85 6.07 3.16 19.50
C GLY A 85 4.98 2.10 19.39
N MET A 86 4.41 2.01 18.19
CA MET A 86 3.60 0.89 17.74
C MET A 86 4.38 0.16 16.65
N ILE A 87 4.30 -1.18 16.63
CA ILE A 87 4.94 -1.97 15.58
C ILE A 87 4.05 -3.14 15.16
N VAL A 88 3.95 -3.35 13.85
CA VAL A 88 3.33 -4.51 13.21
C VAL A 88 4.36 -5.09 12.25
N GLY A 89 4.57 -6.39 12.35
CA GLY A 89 5.44 -7.12 11.43
C GLY A 89 4.78 -8.41 11.00
N ASP A 90 5.36 -9.02 9.97
CA ASP A 90 4.86 -10.21 9.29
C ASP A 90 3.54 -9.94 8.57
N GLY A 91 3.47 -10.20 7.26
CA GLY A 91 2.28 -9.92 6.42
C GLY A 91 1.98 -8.43 6.19
N VAL A 92 1.92 -7.62 7.24
CA VAL A 92 1.71 -6.17 7.21
C VAL A 92 2.83 -5.51 8.03
N LEU A 93 3.71 -4.77 7.36
CA LEU A 93 4.80 -4.05 8.02
C LEU A 93 4.34 -2.65 8.41
N THR A 94 4.69 -2.21 9.62
CA THR A 94 4.67 -0.79 9.98
C THR A 94 5.84 -0.06 9.34
N ASP A 95 5.51 1.03 8.67
CA ASP A 95 6.41 1.98 8.02
C ASP A 95 5.66 3.32 7.81
N GLU A 96 6.26 4.25 7.08
CA GLU A 96 5.71 5.59 6.81
C GLU A 96 4.48 5.59 5.87
N SER A 97 4.10 4.43 5.34
CA SER A 97 2.90 4.28 4.50
C SER A 97 1.61 4.13 5.31
N TRP A 98 1.72 4.02 6.64
CA TRP A 98 0.60 4.09 7.56
C TRP A 98 0.11 5.53 7.73
N ARG A 99 -1.19 5.71 7.94
CA ARG A 99 -1.81 6.99 8.26
C ARG A 99 -2.12 7.04 9.73
N CYS A 100 -1.65 8.04 10.47
CA CYS A 100 -1.82 8.10 11.92
C CYS A 100 -2.22 9.50 12.41
N THR A 101 -3.11 9.54 13.40
CA THR A 101 -3.56 10.77 14.08
C THR A 101 -3.72 10.53 15.58
N LYS A 102 -3.68 11.61 16.36
CA LYS A 102 -4.07 11.61 17.79
C LYS A 102 -5.55 11.91 18.01
N HIS A 103 -6.23 12.38 16.98
CA HIS A 103 -7.61 12.80 17.06
C HIS A 103 -8.52 11.61 16.75
N LYS A 104 -9.32 11.21 17.73
CA LYS A 104 -10.34 10.18 17.51
C LYS A 104 -11.45 10.73 16.64
N GLU A 105 -11.74 10.05 15.55
CA GLU A 105 -12.87 10.34 14.67
C GLU A 105 -13.89 9.21 14.72
N ALA A 106 -15.17 9.52 14.50
CA ALA A 106 -16.22 8.50 14.51
C ALA A 106 -16.08 7.59 13.29
N GLY A 107 -16.19 6.27 13.49
CA GLY A 107 -16.09 5.30 12.39
C GLY A 107 -14.69 5.15 11.78
N TRP A 108 -13.65 5.71 12.40
CA TRP A 108 -12.26 5.69 11.90
C TRP A 108 -11.70 4.29 11.63
N HIS A 109 -12.29 3.21 12.16
CA HIS A 109 -11.85 1.84 11.93
C HIS A 109 -12.61 1.14 10.79
N MET A 110 -13.62 1.78 10.20
CA MET A 110 -14.44 1.21 9.12
C MET A 110 -13.73 1.30 7.75
N THR A 111 -14.10 0.44 6.82
CA THR A 111 -13.59 0.45 5.43
C THR A 111 -13.98 1.72 4.66
N THR A 112 -15.13 2.31 4.99
CA THR A 112 -15.67 3.50 4.32
C THR A 112 -15.08 4.82 4.82
N PHE A 113 -14.23 4.79 5.85
CA PHE A 113 -13.62 5.99 6.40
C PHE A 113 -12.51 6.52 5.48
N ASP A 114 -12.50 7.82 5.23
CA ASP A 114 -11.52 8.51 4.41
C ASP A 114 -10.41 9.11 5.28
N ASP A 115 -9.21 8.54 5.21
CA ASP A 115 -8.05 8.91 6.00
C ASP A 115 -7.01 9.70 5.20
N ARG A 116 -7.37 10.23 4.02
CA ARG A 116 -6.43 10.95 3.14
C ARG A 116 -5.82 12.20 3.78
N ASP A 117 -6.57 12.85 4.67
CA ASP A 117 -6.11 14.04 5.39
C ASP A 117 -5.27 13.71 6.63
N TRP A 118 -5.17 12.42 7.00
CA TRP A 118 -4.30 12.02 8.09
C TRP A 118 -2.83 12.10 7.66
N PRO A 119 -1.95 12.64 8.53
CA PRO A 119 -0.52 12.58 8.30
C PRO A 119 -0.03 11.14 8.12
N SER A 120 1.01 10.98 7.30
CA SER A 120 1.81 9.76 7.32
C SER A 120 2.41 9.56 8.70
N ALA A 121 2.53 8.30 9.11
CA ALA A 121 3.23 7.93 10.32
C ALA A 121 4.71 8.30 10.23
N VAL A 122 5.33 8.56 11.38
CA VAL A 122 6.77 8.83 11.48
C VAL A 122 7.45 7.59 12.05
N SER A 123 8.49 7.14 11.36
CA SER A 123 9.37 6.06 11.80
C SER A 123 10.41 6.58 12.80
N TYR A 124 10.49 5.94 13.97
CA TYR A 124 11.45 6.30 15.02
C TYR A 124 12.57 5.28 15.19
N ALA A 125 12.34 4.04 14.77
CA ALA A 125 13.34 2.97 14.79
C ALA A 125 12.91 1.80 13.90
N ILE A 126 13.86 0.94 13.55
CA ILE A 126 13.63 -0.35 12.87
C ILE A 126 13.85 -1.46 13.90
N ASN A 127 13.16 -2.60 13.77
CA ASN A 127 13.22 -3.72 14.72
C ASN A 127 14.51 -4.57 14.62
N ILE A 128 15.68 -3.92 14.64
CA ILE A 128 16.99 -4.57 14.58
C ILE A 128 17.94 -4.04 15.65
N GLY A 129 18.79 -4.91 16.19
CA GLY A 129 19.89 -4.52 17.08
C GLY A 129 19.43 -3.99 18.44
N SER A 130 20.06 -2.92 18.94
CA SER A 130 19.66 -2.28 20.21
C SER A 130 18.69 -1.14 19.94
N VAL A 131 17.39 -1.42 20.03
CA VAL A 131 16.34 -0.41 19.83
C VAL A 131 15.97 0.23 21.16
N PHE A 132 16.48 1.43 21.46
CA PHE A 132 16.11 2.14 22.69
C PHE A 132 14.91 3.07 22.45
N PRO A 133 13.88 3.11 23.33
CA PRO A 133 13.75 2.37 24.60
C PRO A 133 13.01 1.01 24.49
N TRP A 134 12.54 0.63 23.30
CA TRP A 134 11.55 -0.45 23.16
C TRP A 134 12.12 -1.88 23.25
N GLY A 135 13.41 -2.04 23.00
CA GLY A 135 14.04 -3.32 22.70
C GLY A 135 13.56 -3.91 21.37
N VAL A 136 14.25 -4.95 20.90
CA VAL A 136 13.77 -5.77 19.78
C VAL A 136 12.52 -6.51 20.21
N LYS A 137 11.52 -6.55 19.32
CA LYS A 137 10.33 -7.37 19.51
C LYS A 137 10.54 -8.69 18.79
N GLU A 138 10.86 -9.72 19.57
CA GLU A 138 10.91 -11.09 19.09
C GLU A 138 9.58 -11.51 18.48
N GLY A 139 9.65 -12.24 17.37
CA GLY A 139 8.47 -12.64 16.62
C GLY A 139 7.82 -11.50 15.83
N VAL A 140 8.42 -10.33 15.71
CA VAL A 140 8.01 -9.28 14.78
C VAL A 140 9.12 -9.13 13.75
N SER A 141 8.79 -9.08 12.45
CA SER A 141 9.78 -8.90 11.37
C SER A 141 10.83 -7.82 11.68
N SER A 142 12.09 -8.10 11.35
CA SER A 142 13.20 -7.15 11.46
C SER A 142 13.05 -5.94 10.53
N GLU A 143 12.20 -6.03 9.52
CA GLU A 143 11.93 -4.93 8.58
C GLU A 143 10.83 -3.98 9.10
N ALA A 144 10.09 -4.38 10.13
CA ALA A 144 9.05 -3.55 10.73
C ALA A 144 9.65 -2.36 11.48
N GLN A 145 8.95 -1.24 11.42
CA GLN A 145 9.39 0.03 12.00
C GLN A 145 8.50 0.42 13.18
N PHE A 146 9.11 0.95 14.24
CA PHE A 146 8.38 1.58 15.33
C PHE A 146 7.86 2.92 14.84
N ILE A 147 6.55 2.99 14.63
CA ILE A 147 5.87 4.18 14.12
C ILE A 147 5.03 4.87 15.18
N TRP A 148 4.81 6.17 14.98
CA TRP A 148 3.88 6.99 15.76
C TRP A 148 3.40 8.18 14.93
N THR A 149 2.66 9.12 15.54
CA THR A 149 2.56 10.50 15.03
C THR A 149 3.90 11.23 15.15
N SER A 150 4.01 12.44 14.57
CA SER A 150 5.21 13.26 14.64
C SER A 150 5.62 13.73 16.04
N ASP A 151 4.79 13.49 17.06
CA ASP A 151 5.07 13.80 18.46
C ASP A 151 4.87 12.56 19.35
N ASN A 152 5.78 11.60 19.25
CA ASN A 152 5.76 10.38 20.07
C ASN A 152 6.09 10.58 21.56
N ARG A 153 6.34 11.82 21.99
CA ARG A 153 6.56 12.17 23.39
C ARG A 153 5.30 12.69 24.07
N ASN A 154 4.45 13.42 23.35
CA ASN A 154 3.26 14.03 23.93
C ASN A 154 1.95 13.36 23.50
N ASP A 155 1.89 12.79 22.30
CA ASP A 155 0.68 12.13 21.83
C ASP A 155 0.55 10.76 22.51
N LYS A 156 -0.28 10.69 23.56
CA LYS A 156 -0.38 9.50 24.44
C LYS A 156 -1.16 8.34 23.81
N GLU A 157 -2.04 8.66 22.88
CA GLU A 157 -2.93 7.73 22.21
C GLU A 157 -3.01 8.13 20.74
N ILE A 158 -2.90 7.14 19.85
CA ILE A 158 -2.98 7.33 18.41
C ILE A 158 -3.94 6.33 17.79
N TYR A 159 -4.41 6.71 16.61
CA TYR A 159 -5.29 5.98 15.73
C TYR A 159 -4.57 5.87 14.40
N CYS A 160 -4.29 4.65 13.96
CA CYS A 160 -3.54 4.38 12.76
C CYS A 160 -4.33 3.48 11.81
N ARG A 161 -4.20 3.72 10.51
CA ARG A 161 -4.84 2.93 9.46
C ARG A 161 -3.84 2.51 8.40
N ARG A 162 -4.06 1.32 7.87
CA ARG A 162 -3.32 0.75 6.75
C ARG A 162 -4.27 0.09 5.77
N THR A 163 -4.19 0.51 4.51
CA THR A 163 -4.83 -0.19 3.40
C THR A 163 -4.07 -1.49 3.11
N LEU A 164 -4.79 -2.61 3.07
CA LEU A 164 -4.26 -3.97 2.91
C LEU A 164 -4.26 -4.48 1.48
N TYR A 165 -4.79 -3.66 0.57
CA TYR A 165 -4.84 -3.93 -0.85
C TYR A 165 -4.19 -2.77 -1.59
N SER A 166 -3.65 -3.06 -2.77
CA SER A 166 -3.37 -1.98 -3.70
C SER A 166 -4.72 -1.57 -4.30
N PRO A 167 -5.21 -0.35 -4.03
CA PRO A 167 -6.41 0.11 -4.70
C PRO A 167 -6.18 0.02 -6.20
N CYS A 168 -7.18 -0.47 -6.89
CA CYS A 168 -7.29 -0.42 -8.32
C CYS A 168 -7.39 1.04 -8.73
N ILE A 169 -6.25 1.72 -8.81
CA ILE A 169 -6.17 3.08 -9.27
C ILE A 169 -6.29 3.03 -10.80
N GLU A 170 -7.53 2.80 -11.29
CA GLU A 170 -7.85 2.99 -12.71
C GLU A 170 -7.67 4.47 -13.13
N ASN A 171 -7.56 5.41 -12.17
CA ASN A 171 -7.59 6.85 -12.41
C ASN A 171 -6.39 7.65 -11.88
N GLY A 172 -5.21 7.04 -11.78
CA GLY A 172 -3.97 7.63 -11.24
C GLY A 172 -4.12 8.65 -10.08
N PHE A 173 -3.11 9.49 -9.90
CA PHE A 173 -3.22 10.78 -9.22
C PHE A 173 -3.13 11.85 -10.30
N LYS A 174 -4.25 12.52 -10.56
CA LYS A 174 -4.32 13.57 -11.60
C LYS A 174 -3.50 14.79 -11.19
N ASP A 175 -2.86 15.40 -12.17
CA ASP A 175 -2.00 16.58 -12.01
C ASP A 175 -0.85 16.36 -11.02
N LYS A 176 -0.37 15.11 -10.97
CA LYS A 176 0.75 14.65 -10.17
C LYS A 176 1.72 13.87 -11.04
N SER A 177 3.00 13.97 -10.70
CA SER A 177 4.08 13.17 -11.29
C SER A 177 5.18 12.95 -10.27
N LEU A 178 5.86 11.82 -10.36
CA LEU A 178 7.07 11.53 -9.61
C LEU A 178 8.28 12.05 -10.39
N SER A 179 9.04 13.03 -9.87
CA SER A 179 10.07 13.72 -10.67
C SER A 179 11.48 13.14 -10.55
N ASN A 180 11.80 12.42 -9.48
CA ASN A 180 13.18 11.99 -9.15
C ASN A 180 13.42 10.48 -9.27
N ALA A 181 12.51 9.76 -9.91
CA ALA A 181 12.57 8.30 -10.02
C ALA A 181 12.49 7.79 -11.46
N ILE A 182 12.64 8.67 -12.46
CA ILE A 182 12.44 8.33 -13.87
C ILE A 182 13.56 7.41 -14.35
N LEU A 183 13.19 6.20 -14.76
CA LEU A 183 14.05 5.19 -15.39
C LEU A 183 14.15 5.38 -16.91
N GLY A 184 13.08 5.90 -17.52
CA GLY A 184 13.02 6.10 -18.96
C GLY A 184 11.73 6.77 -19.41
N ILE A 185 11.73 7.30 -20.63
CA ILE A 185 10.60 7.98 -21.24
C ILE A 185 10.24 7.27 -22.54
N VAL A 186 8.97 6.91 -22.70
CA VAL A 186 8.43 6.24 -23.89
C VAL A 186 7.19 6.96 -24.40
N SER A 187 6.96 6.91 -25.71
CA SER A 187 5.71 7.40 -26.30
C SER A 187 4.67 6.28 -26.28
N VAL A 188 3.46 6.61 -25.86
CA VAL A 188 2.34 5.67 -25.75
C VAL A 188 1.03 6.33 -26.18
N THR A 189 0.01 5.52 -26.41
CA THR A 189 -1.35 5.97 -26.73
C THR A 189 -2.28 5.97 -25.50
N SER A 190 -1.93 5.20 -24.47
CA SER A 190 -2.79 4.98 -23.30
C SER A 190 -2.00 4.71 -22.01
N ALA A 191 -2.67 4.89 -20.87
CA ALA A 191 -2.13 4.52 -19.55
C ALA A 191 -1.89 3.01 -19.45
N THR A 192 -2.75 2.19 -20.08
CA THR A 192 -2.58 0.74 -20.16
C THR A 192 -1.29 0.37 -20.87
N GLU A 193 -0.99 1.00 -22.02
CA GLU A 193 0.25 0.76 -22.73
C GLU A 193 1.48 1.17 -21.91
N CYS A 194 1.41 2.32 -21.21
CA CYS A 194 2.46 2.76 -20.28
C CYS A 194 2.68 1.74 -19.14
N GLY A 195 1.60 1.24 -18.56
CA GLY A 195 1.63 0.20 -17.53
C GLY A 195 2.24 -1.11 -18.03
N LEU A 196 1.91 -1.55 -19.25
CA LEU A 196 2.52 -2.73 -19.87
C LEU A 196 4.03 -2.54 -20.11
N LYS A 197 4.46 -1.36 -20.56
CA LYS A 197 5.89 -1.05 -20.74
C LYS A 197 6.66 -1.05 -19.41
N CYS A 198 6.05 -0.50 -18.36
CA CYS A 198 6.61 -0.56 -17.02
C CYS A 198 6.68 -2.01 -16.50
N GLY A 199 5.62 -2.81 -16.70
CA GLY A 199 5.58 -4.22 -16.29
C GLY A 199 6.60 -5.11 -16.99
N GLN A 200 7.14 -4.70 -18.14
CA GLN A 200 8.25 -5.38 -18.84
C GLN A 200 9.63 -5.06 -18.25
N MET A 201 9.72 -4.14 -17.30
CA MET A 201 10.96 -3.68 -16.70
C MET A 201 10.94 -3.98 -15.20
N ASP A 202 11.83 -4.87 -14.75
CA ASP A 202 11.85 -5.32 -13.35
C ASP A 202 12.06 -4.18 -12.35
N SER A 203 12.82 -3.15 -12.73
CA SER A 203 13.05 -1.97 -11.91
C SER A 203 11.87 -1.00 -11.89
N CYS A 204 10.91 -1.10 -12.81
CA CYS A 204 9.79 -0.18 -12.88
C CYS A 204 8.65 -0.60 -11.94
N VAL A 205 8.21 0.33 -11.11
CA VAL A 205 7.20 0.10 -10.06
C VAL A 205 6.10 1.17 -10.04
N SER A 206 6.23 2.23 -10.83
CA SER A 206 5.19 3.23 -11.07
C SER A 206 5.45 3.97 -12.40
N PHE A 207 4.54 4.84 -12.84
CA PHE A 207 4.75 5.65 -14.04
C PHE A 207 3.98 6.98 -13.98
N ASN A 208 4.47 7.99 -14.71
CA ASN A 208 3.72 9.22 -15.02
C ASN A 208 3.26 9.14 -16.48
N ILE A 209 2.05 9.60 -16.78
CA ILE A 209 1.59 9.72 -18.17
C ILE A 209 1.01 11.10 -18.42
N GLU A 210 1.43 11.72 -19.52
CA GLU A 210 0.82 12.95 -20.03
C GLU A 210 -0.55 12.65 -20.63
N TYR A 211 -1.56 13.46 -20.33
CA TYR A 211 -2.93 13.25 -20.83
C TYR A 211 -3.45 14.37 -21.74
N LYS A 212 -2.65 15.41 -21.99
CA LYS A 212 -3.03 16.57 -22.82
C LYS A 212 -2.82 16.34 -24.32
N THR A 213 -2.05 15.33 -24.70
CA THR A 213 -1.59 15.07 -26.07
C THR A 213 -2.19 13.75 -26.60
N SER A 214 -2.36 13.65 -27.92
CA SER A 214 -2.84 12.42 -28.58
C SER A 214 -1.76 11.31 -28.58
N SER A 215 -0.49 11.70 -28.75
CA SER A 215 0.68 10.89 -28.44
C SER A 215 1.17 11.28 -27.05
N LYS A 216 1.01 10.39 -26.08
CA LYS A 216 1.26 10.65 -24.66
C LYS A 216 2.70 10.31 -24.29
N LEU A 217 3.34 11.17 -23.51
CA LEU A 217 4.62 10.85 -22.89
C LEU A 217 4.39 10.02 -21.62
N CYS A 218 5.03 8.87 -21.55
CA CYS A 218 5.02 7.95 -20.43
C CYS A 218 6.41 7.91 -19.78
N GLU A 219 6.52 8.37 -18.54
CA GLU A 219 7.74 8.37 -17.74
C GLU A 219 7.68 7.14 -16.80
N LEU A 220 8.53 6.15 -17.05
CA LEU A 220 8.62 4.92 -16.25
C LEU A 220 9.43 5.21 -14.99
N ASN A 221 8.96 4.79 -13.82
CA ASN A 221 9.58 5.15 -12.54
C ASN A 221 10.04 3.93 -11.73
N GLY A 222 11.20 4.07 -11.08
CA GLY A 222 11.82 3.06 -10.24
C GLY A 222 11.47 3.14 -8.75
N ALA A 223 10.64 4.11 -8.36
CA ALA A 223 10.16 4.27 -7.00
C ALA A 223 8.64 4.45 -6.97
N ARG A 224 8.04 4.33 -5.78
CA ARG A 224 6.61 4.58 -5.53
C ARG A 224 6.44 5.87 -4.75
N ALA A 225 5.34 6.59 -4.95
CA ALA A 225 5.04 7.79 -4.18
C ALA A 225 4.84 7.46 -2.70
N VAL A 226 4.32 6.27 -2.40
CA VAL A 226 4.19 5.77 -1.02
C VAL A 226 5.55 5.64 -0.32
N THR A 227 6.62 5.31 -1.04
CA THR A 227 7.99 5.19 -0.48
C THR A 227 8.78 6.51 -0.53
N SER A 228 8.28 7.53 -1.23
CA SER A 228 8.99 8.79 -1.48
C SER A 228 8.01 9.97 -1.60
N SER A 229 7.24 10.23 -0.54
CA SER A 229 6.17 11.25 -0.53
C SER A 229 6.64 12.66 -0.92
N ILE A 230 7.94 12.94 -0.76
CA ILE A 230 8.61 14.20 -1.15
C ILE A 230 8.73 14.37 -2.67
N ASP A 231 8.76 13.27 -3.43
CA ASP A 231 9.00 13.29 -4.88
C ASP A 231 7.72 13.38 -5.72
N LEU A 232 6.54 13.21 -5.11
CA LEU A 232 5.25 13.32 -5.80
C LEU A 232 4.83 14.80 -5.92
N VAL A 233 5.21 15.43 -7.02
CA VAL A 233 5.00 16.86 -7.25
C VAL A 233 3.71 17.14 -8.01
N SER A 234 3.14 18.33 -7.78
CA SER A 234 2.04 18.84 -8.62
C SER A 234 2.56 19.18 -10.02
N ARG A 235 2.04 18.50 -11.05
CA ARG A 235 2.40 18.70 -12.46
C ARG A 235 1.15 18.65 -13.35
N PRO A 236 0.55 19.81 -13.67
CA PRO A 236 -0.68 19.87 -14.46
C PRO A 236 -0.53 19.28 -15.87
N GLY A 237 -1.40 18.33 -16.23
CA GLY A 237 -1.34 17.61 -17.51
C GLY A 237 -0.66 16.25 -17.45
N TYR A 238 -0.17 15.86 -16.28
CA TYR A 238 0.37 14.54 -15.99
C TYR A 238 -0.51 13.81 -14.98
N GLN A 239 -0.48 12.49 -15.04
CA GLN A 239 -1.17 11.63 -14.11
C GLN A 239 -0.23 10.52 -13.66
N TYR A 240 -0.10 10.37 -12.35
CA TYR A 240 0.77 9.39 -11.72
C TYR A 240 0.03 8.07 -11.48
N TYR A 241 0.64 6.93 -11.76
CA TYR A 241 0.06 5.61 -11.51
C TYR A 241 1.06 4.74 -10.76
N GLU A 242 0.62 4.10 -9.69
CA GLU A 242 1.39 3.04 -9.04
C GLU A 242 1.10 1.70 -9.69
N ILE A 243 2.16 0.94 -9.98
CA ILE A 243 1.99 -0.44 -10.42
C ILE A 243 1.97 -1.32 -9.19
N ALA A 244 0.80 -1.89 -8.94
CA ALA A 244 0.68 -3.06 -8.11
C ALA A 244 1.45 -4.19 -8.81
N LYS A 245 2.68 -4.47 -8.38
CA LYS A 245 3.22 -5.81 -8.60
C LYS A 245 2.35 -6.73 -7.74
N ALA A 246 1.70 -7.70 -8.36
CA ALA A 246 1.10 -8.82 -7.65
C ALA A 246 2.20 -9.40 -6.75
N GLY A 247 2.10 -9.11 -5.45
CA GLY A 247 3.08 -9.46 -4.45
C GLY A 247 2.63 -10.71 -3.72
N TYR A 248 3.55 -11.67 -3.68
CA TYR A 248 3.53 -12.93 -2.94
C TYR A 248 3.37 -12.74 -1.43
#